data_AF-A0A959S8F3-F1
#
_entry.id   AF-A0A959S8F3-F1
#
_cell.length_a   1.000
_cell.length_b   1.000
_cell.length_c   1.000
_cell.angle_alpha   90.00
_cell.angle_beta   90.00
_cell.angle_gamma   90.00
#
_symmetry.space_group_name_H-M   'P 1'
#
loop_
_entity.id
_entity.type
_entity.pdbx_description
1 polymer ?
#
loop_
_entity_poly.entity_id
_entity_poly.type
_entity_poly.pdbx_seq_one_letter_code
_entity_poly.pdbx_strand_id
1 'polypeptide(L)'
;MNYIVYSIPLFFVLMAVESGWSAWTGRKVYRLNDLVANLGCGIGSQIVGAFTKTVIFALYMWTYDHWRLVTLENTALTWVVAFLLVDL
;
A
#
# COMPACT_ATOMS: atom_id res chain seq x y z
N MET A 1 11.41 -0.82 -9.08
CA MET A 1 10.59 -0.75 -7.85
C MET A 1 9.13 -1.14 -8.17
N ASN A 2 8.87 -2.38 -8.61
CA ASN A 2 7.50 -2.88 -8.91
C ASN A 2 7.25 -4.30 -8.40
N TYR A 3 8.20 -4.86 -7.63
CA TYR A 3 8.12 -6.24 -7.17
C TYR A 3 6.92 -6.47 -6.24
N ILE A 4 6.58 -5.50 -5.39
CA ILE A 4 5.44 -5.59 -4.46
C ILE A 4 4.11 -5.67 -5.21
N VAL A 5 3.95 -4.90 -6.30
CA VAL A 5 2.71 -4.90 -7.10
C VAL A 5 2.53 -6.24 -7.80
N TYR A 6 3.60 -6.83 -8.34
CA TYR A 6 3.57 -8.16 -8.97
C TYR A 6 3.53 -9.32 -7.96
N SER A 7 3.89 -9.08 -6.69
CA SER A 7 3.84 -10.11 -5.65
C SER A 7 2.40 -10.52 -5.35
N ILE A 8 1.46 -9.58 -5.37
CA ILE A 8 0.04 -9.84 -5.10
C ILE A 8 -0.55 -10.88 -6.08
N PRO A 9 -0.50 -10.69 -7.42
CA PRO A 9 -1.04 -11.67 -8.36
C PRO A 9 -0.28 -13.00 -8.31
N LEU A 10 1.04 -12.99 -8.09
CA LEU A 10 1.82 -14.22 -7.93
C LEU A 10 1.36 -15.04 -6.72
N PHE A 11 1.12 -14.39 -5.57
CA PHE A 11 0.55 -15.03 -4.38
C PHE A 11 -0.84 -15.61 -4.65
N PHE A 12 -1.70 -14.88 -5.38
CA PHE A 12 -3.02 -15.40 -5.78
C PHE A 12 -2.93 -16.65 -6.66
N VAL A 13 -2.00 -16.67 -7.63
CA VAL A 13 -1.77 -17.84 -8.48
C VAL A 13 -1.27 -19.02 -7.64
N LEU A 14 -0.30 -18.79 -6.75
CA LEU A 14 0.22 -19.83 -5.86
C LEU A 14 -0.86 -20.39 -4.93
N MET A 15 -1.68 -19.53 -4.31
CA MET A 15 -2.82 -19.95 -3.49
C MET A 15 -3.85 -20.77 -4.29
N ALA A 16 -4.14 -20.39 -5.53
CA ALA A 16 -5.05 -21.12 -6.41
C ALA A 16 -4.48 -22.51 -6.79
N VAL A 17 -3.19 -22.59 -7.10
CA VAL A 17 -2.49 -23.84 -7.42
C VAL A 17 -2.48 -24.78 -6.21
N GLU A 18 -2.17 -24.27 -5.03
CA GLU A 18 -2.13 -25.05 -3.78
C GLU A 18 -3.51 -25.57 -3.38
N SER A 19 -4.55 -24.73 -3.51
CA SER A 19 -5.94 -25.13 -3.30
C SER A 19 -6.40 -26.18 -4.32
N GLY A 20 -6.04 -26.02 -5.60
CA GLY A 20 -6.36 -26.98 -6.67
C GLY A 20 -5.67 -28.32 -6.46
N TRP A 21 -4.39 -28.31 -6.09
CA TRP A 21 -3.62 -29.51 -5.77
C TRP A 21 -4.19 -30.26 -4.55
N SER A 22 -4.60 -29.54 -3.51
CA SER A 22 -5.25 -30.15 -2.33
C SER A 22 -6.60 -30.78 -2.67
N ALA A 23 -7.37 -30.18 -3.59
CA ALA A 23 -8.62 -30.74 -4.09
C ALA A 23 -8.38 -32.01 -4.92
N TRP A 24 -7.34 -32.02 -5.76
CA TRP A 24 -6.99 -33.16 -6.62
C TRP A 24 -6.42 -34.35 -5.83
N THR A 25 -5.68 -34.09 -4.74
CA THR A 25 -5.07 -35.14 -3.93
C THR A 25 -6.04 -35.74 -2.90
N GLY A 26 -7.27 -35.23 -2.79
CA GLY A 26 -8.31 -35.73 -1.87
C GLY A 26 -8.00 -35.55 -0.37
N ARG A 27 -6.85 -34.93 -0.05
CA ARG A 27 -6.45 -34.63 1.32
C ARG A 27 -7.09 -33.31 1.74
N LYS A 28 -8.00 -33.33 2.73
CA LYS A 28 -8.62 -32.15 3.37
C LYS A 28 -7.60 -31.36 4.23
N VAL A 29 -6.43 -31.08 3.71
CA VAL A 29 -5.37 -30.34 4.44
C VAL A 29 -5.63 -28.84 4.28
N TYR A 30 -6.16 -28.40 3.13
CA TYR A 30 -6.58 -27.02 2.93
C TYR A 30 -8.03 -26.79 3.38
N ARG A 31 -8.20 -26.14 4.52
CA ARG A 31 -9.51 -25.61 4.94
C ARG A 31 -9.70 -24.28 4.21
N LEU A 32 -10.75 -24.14 3.40
CA LEU A 32 -11.06 -22.88 2.72
C LEU A 32 -11.10 -21.68 3.68
N ASN A 33 -11.45 -21.95 4.95
CA ASN A 33 -11.42 -20.96 6.03
C ASN A 33 -10.04 -20.32 6.26
N ASP A 34 -8.95 -21.08 6.09
CA ASP A 34 -7.58 -20.62 6.28
C ASP A 34 -7.11 -19.74 5.11
N LEU A 35 -7.51 -20.11 3.89
CA LEU A 35 -7.29 -19.29 2.69
C LEU A 35 -8.03 -17.95 2.77
N VAL A 36 -9.31 -17.97 3.19
CA VAL A 36 -10.09 -16.73 3.38
C VAL A 36 -9.48 -15.87 4.48
N ALA A 37 -9.01 -16.45 5.59
CA ALA A 37 -8.36 -15.71 6.65
C ALA A 37 -7.05 -15.04 6.20
N ASN A 38 -6.19 -15.77 5.48
CA ASN A 38 -4.93 -15.23 4.95
C ASN A 38 -5.16 -14.14 3.89
N LEU A 39 -6.10 -14.37 2.97
CA LEU A 39 -6.50 -13.37 1.97
C LEU A 39 -7.10 -12.12 2.63
N GLY A 40 -7.97 -12.31 3.62
CA GLY A 40 -8.56 -11.22 4.39
C GLY A 40 -7.51 -10.40 5.12
N CYS A 41 -6.51 -11.05 5.72
CA CYS A 41 -5.37 -10.39 6.36
C CYS A 41 -4.54 -9.57 5.36
N GLY A 42 -4.21 -10.17 4.20
CA GLY A 42 -3.46 -9.51 3.13
C GLY A 42 -4.18 -8.30 2.56
N ILE A 43 -5.45 -8.46 2.15
CA ILE A 43 -6.28 -7.37 1.63
C ILE A 43 -6.49 -6.30 2.70
N GLY A 44 -6.78 -6.71 3.94
CA GLY A 44 -6.93 -5.81 5.08
C GLY A 44 -5.69 -4.93 5.29
N SER A 45 -4.50 -5.53 5.27
CA SER A 45 -3.24 -4.77 5.39
C SER A 45 -3.06 -3.73 4.29
N GLN A 46 -3.48 -4.03 3.05
CA GLN A 46 -3.40 -3.08 1.95
C GLN A 46 -4.44 -1.98 2.03
N ILE A 47 -5.67 -2.30 2.47
CA ILE A 47 -6.70 -1.29 2.72
C ILE A 47 -6.23 -0.34 3.81
N VAL A 48 -5.72 -0.86 4.93
CA VAL A 48 -5.21 -0.04 6.04
C VAL A 48 -4.02 0.80 5.58
N GLY A 49 -3.10 0.23 4.81
CA GLY A 49 -1.95 0.97 4.25
C GLY A 49 -2.37 2.10 3.32
N ALA A 50 -3.30 1.84 2.40
CA ALA A 50 -3.85 2.84 1.49
C ALA A 50 -4.60 3.93 2.26
N PHE A 51 -5.49 3.53 3.18
CA PHE A 51 -6.25 4.45 4.03
C PHE A 51 -5.34 5.35 4.85
N THR A 52 -4.30 4.79 5.47
CA THR A 52 -3.33 5.57 6.26
C THR A 52 -2.62 6.61 5.38
N LYS A 53 -2.18 6.22 4.17
CA LYS A 53 -1.57 7.17 3.22
C LYS A 53 -2.54 8.27 2.81
N THR A 54 -3.80 7.93 2.54
CA THR A 54 -4.85 8.90 2.21
C THR A 54 -5.11 9.87 3.36
N VAL A 55 -5.21 9.37 4.59
CA VAL A 55 -5.41 10.22 5.78
C VAL A 55 -4.23 11.16 5.98
N ILE A 56 -2.99 10.66 5.87
CA ILE A 56 -1.78 11.49 5.97
C ILE A 56 -1.79 12.58 4.90
N PHE A 57 -2.13 12.22 3.66
CA PHE A 57 -2.18 13.17 2.55
C PHE A 57 -3.28 14.23 2.73
N ALA A 58 -4.46 13.83 3.20
CA ALA A 58 -5.56 14.74 3.51
C ALA A 58 -5.21 15.69 4.65
N LEU A 59 -4.59 15.18 5.72
CA LEU A 59 -4.12 15.99 6.84
C LEU A 59 -3.04 16.98 6.40
N TYR A 60 -2.12 16.55 5.52
CA TYR A 60 -1.12 17.41 4.93
C TYR A 60 -1.76 18.56 4.14
N MET A 61 -2.74 18.26 3.27
CA MET A 61 -3.47 19.30 2.53
C MET A 61 -4.22 20.26 3.46
N TRP A 62 -4.91 19.74 4.48
CA TRP A 62 -5.62 20.58 5.44
C TRP A 62 -4.68 21.51 6.22
N THR A 63 -3.54 20.97 6.66
CA THR A 63 -2.50 21.74 7.34
C THR A 63 -1.90 22.78 6.40
N TYR A 64 -1.63 22.42 5.15
CA TYR A 64 -1.11 23.35 4.15
C TYR A 64 -2.08 24.50 3.87
N ASP A 65 -3.39 24.24 3.84
CA ASP A 65 -4.39 25.28 3.60
C ASP A 65 -4.54 26.24 4.79
N HIS A 66 -4.59 25.70 6.01
CA HIS A 66 -4.87 26.50 7.22
C HIS A 66 -3.62 27.10 7.90
N TRP A 67 -2.45 26.48 7.75
CA TRP A 67 -1.22 26.83 8.48
C TRP A 67 -0.05 27.24 7.59
N ARG A 68 -0.25 27.43 6.27
CA ARG A 68 0.83 27.99 5.44
C ARG A 68 1.15 29.43 5.87
N LEU A 69 2.42 29.69 6.13
CA LEU A 69 2.92 31.02 6.46
C LEU A 69 3.19 31.86 5.22
N VAL A 70 3.62 31.23 4.13
CA VAL A 70 3.99 31.90 2.88
C VAL A 70 3.59 31.03 1.69
N THR A 71 3.04 31.64 0.65
CA THR A 71 2.86 31.01 -0.66
C THR A 71 4.09 31.26 -1.52
N LEU A 72 4.87 30.22 -1.78
CA LEU A 72 6.01 30.28 -2.68
C LEU A 72 5.56 29.93 -4.10
N GLU A 73 6.02 30.69 -5.09
CA GLU A 73 5.78 30.39 -6.50
C GLU A 73 6.58 29.15 -6.93
N ASN A 74 6.05 28.40 -7.90
CA ASN A 74 6.74 27.23 -8.45
C ASN A 74 7.84 27.66 -9.43
N THR A 75 8.97 28.09 -8.88
CA THR A 75 10.17 28.50 -9.62
C THR A 75 11.31 27.55 -9.26
N ALA A 76 12.29 27.37 -10.16
CA ALA A 76 13.48 26.56 -9.91
C ALA A 76 14.24 26.99 -8.62
N LEU A 77 14.23 28.29 -8.31
CA LEU A 77 14.84 28.82 -7.09
C LEU A 77 14.12 28.33 -5.82
N THR A 78 12.78 28.25 -5.83
CA THR A 78 11.98 27.69 -4.74
C THR A 78 12.36 26.23 -4.46
N TRP A 79 12.59 25.43 -5.50
CA TRP A 79 13.04 24.05 -5.37
C TRP A 79 14.44 23.93 -4.77
N VAL A 80 15.39 24.75 -5.24
CA VAL A 80 16.77 24.75 -4.72
C VAL A 80 16.78 25.17 -3.26
N VAL A 81 16.07 26.24 -2.90
CA VAL A 81 15.98 26.72 -1.51
C VAL A 81 15.26 25.72 -0.62
N ALA A 82 14.16 25.12 -1.07
CA ALA A 82 13.44 24.09 -0.32
C ALA A 82 14.30 22.84 -0.09
N PHE A 83 15.09 22.43 -1.10
CA PHE A 83 16.01 21.31 -0.97
C PHE A 83 17.15 21.60 0.02
N LEU A 84 17.69 22.82 0.03
CA LEU A 84 18.72 23.19 1.01
C LEU A 84 18.15 23.32 2.44
N LEU A 85 16.92 23.79 2.58
CA LEU A 85 16.26 23.99 3.88
C LEU A 85 15.67 22.71 4.48
N VAL A 86 15.28 21.72 3.66
CA VAL A 86 14.70 20.46 4.18
C VAL A 86 15.75 19.58 4.84
N ASP A 87 17.01 19.67 4.40
CA ASP A 87 18.13 18.88 4.90
C ASP A 87 18.99 19.60 5.97
N LEU A 88 18.77 20.90 6.21
CA LEU A 88 19.47 21.68 7.26
C LEU A 88 18.78 21.54 8.62
#